data_AF-A0AA86MII0-F1
#
_entry.id   AF-A0AA86MII0-F1
#
_cell.length_a   1.000
_cell.length_b   1.000
_cell.length_c   1.000
_cell.angle_alpha   90.00
_cell.angle_beta   90.00
_cell.angle_gamma   90.00
#
_symmetry.space_group_name_H-M   'P 1'
#
loop_
_entity.id
_entity.type
_entity.pdbx_description
1 polymer ?
#
loop_
_entity_poly.entity_id
_entity_poly.type
_entity_poly.pdbx_seq_one_letter_code
_entity_poly.pdbx_strand_id
1 'polypeptide(L)'
;MNMHLVLAMAVVWFLAGDISLVGAFECNVCHSKNPAMVKMHEAVRGRGCFGCHKVGERLMGKGQPKDKATLMERRVKDAACLECHKAKPQAGQ
;
A
#
# COMPACT_ATOMS: atom_id res chain seq x y z
N MET A 1 36.38 -8.44 -31.59
CA MET A 1 35.52 -7.69 -30.62
C MET A 1 36.39 -7.28 -29.45
N ASN A 2 36.38 -6.00 -29.08
CA ASN A 2 37.34 -5.43 -28.14
C ASN A 2 36.85 -5.67 -26.69
N MET A 3 37.62 -6.41 -25.89
CA MET A 3 37.24 -6.85 -24.53
C MET A 3 36.77 -5.68 -23.63
N HIS A 4 37.40 -4.52 -23.78
CA HIS A 4 37.05 -3.30 -23.06
C HIS A 4 35.66 -2.74 -23.41
N LEU A 5 35.22 -2.93 -24.65
CA LEU A 5 33.90 -2.51 -25.10
C LEU A 5 32.81 -3.38 -24.47
N VAL A 6 33.07 -4.68 -24.32
CA VAL A 6 32.15 -5.64 -23.68
C VAL A 6 31.96 -5.34 -22.19
N LEU A 7 33.07 -5.04 -21.50
CA LEU A 7 33.06 -4.66 -20.08
C LEU A 7 32.33 -3.33 -19.83
N ALA A 8 32.57 -2.31 -20.67
CA ALA A 8 31.88 -1.03 -20.55
C ALA A 8 30.37 -1.19 -20.76
N MET A 9 29.94 -1.99 -21.73
CA MET A 9 28.53 -2.27 -21.96
C MET A 9 27.89 -3.05 -20.79
N ALA A 10 28.59 -4.03 -20.20
CA ALA A 10 28.06 -4.79 -19.06
C ALA A 10 27.83 -3.90 -17.81
N VAL A 11 28.70 -2.93 -17.56
CA VAL A 11 28.56 -1.99 -16.44
C VAL A 11 27.38 -1.03 -16.63
N VAL A 12 27.14 -0.57 -17.87
CA VAL A 12 25.99 0.29 -18.19
C VAL A 12 24.65 -0.44 -18.00
N TRP A 13 24.58 -1.73 -18.35
CA TRP A 13 23.38 -2.54 -18.13
C TRP A 13 23.11 -2.82 -16.64
N PHE A 14 24.15 -2.95 -15.82
CA PHE A 14 24.00 -3.14 -14.36
C PHE A 14 23.56 -1.88 -13.63
N LEU A 15 23.93 -0.69 -14.11
CA LEU A 15 23.56 0.59 -13.50
C LEU A 15 22.14 1.08 -13.88
N ALA A 16 21.54 0.52 -14.92
CA ALA A 16 20.20 0.88 -15.38
C ALA A 16 19.09 -0.09 -14.94
N GLY A 17 19.44 -1.14 -14.18
CA GLY A 17 18.50 -2.16 -13.71
C GLY A 17 17.74 -1.72 -12.46
N ASP A 18 16.79 -0.81 -12.58
CA ASP A 18 15.79 -0.55 -11.53
C ASP A 18 14.85 -1.77 -11.41
N ILE A 19 15.22 -2.73 -10.56
CA ILE A 19 14.38 -3.87 -10.20
C ILE A 19 13.21 -3.35 -9.35
N SER A 20 12.13 -2.95 -10.02
CA SER A 20 10.89 -2.55 -9.37
C SER A 20 10.21 -3.77 -8.74
N LEU A 21 10.54 -4.06 -7.48
CA LEU A 21 10.00 -5.17 -6.66
C LEU A 21 8.54 -4.95 -6.19
N VAL A 22 7.80 -4.03 -6.83
CA VAL A 22 6.48 -3.57 -6.38
C VAL A 22 5.37 -4.59 -6.68
N GLY A 23 5.56 -5.48 -7.66
CA GLY A 23 4.55 -6.47 -8.05
C GLY A 23 4.42 -7.69 -7.13
N ALA A 24 5.34 -7.92 -6.20
CA ALA A 24 5.36 -9.14 -5.38
C ALA A 24 4.26 -9.20 -4.30
N PHE A 25 3.57 -8.09 -4.03
CA PHE A 25 2.55 -7.99 -2.96
C PHE A 25 1.16 -7.59 -3.50
N GLU A 26 0.88 -7.91 -4.76
CA GLU A 26 -0.42 -7.65 -5.35
C GLU A 26 -1.40 -8.78 -4.99
N CYS A 27 -2.48 -8.44 -4.27
CA CYS A 27 -3.54 -9.38 -3.91
C CYS A 27 -4.43 -9.70 -5.13
N ASN A 28 -3.95 -10.55 -6.02
CA ASN A 28 -4.63 -10.90 -7.27
C ASN A 28 -5.80 -11.87 -7.11
N VAL A 29 -5.85 -12.63 -6.01
CA VAL A 29 -6.90 -13.62 -5.72
C VAL A 29 -7.41 -13.45 -4.29
N CYS A 30 -8.72 -13.37 -4.11
CA CYS A 30 -9.35 -13.33 -2.79
C CYS A 30 -9.70 -14.75 -2.32
N HIS A 31 -9.10 -15.20 -1.21
CA HIS A 31 -9.42 -16.49 -0.58
C HIS A 31 -10.36 -16.37 0.63
N SER A 32 -10.74 -15.13 1.02
CA SER A 32 -11.61 -14.90 2.17
C SER A 32 -13.08 -15.12 1.79
N LYS A 33 -13.78 -15.94 2.57
CA LYS A 33 -15.25 -16.09 2.49
C LYS A 33 -16.01 -14.99 3.24
N ASN A 34 -15.32 -14.11 3.97
CA ASN A 34 -15.94 -13.02 4.71
C ASN A 34 -16.36 -11.89 3.76
N PRO A 35 -17.66 -11.60 3.60
CA PRO A 35 -18.15 -10.59 2.65
C PRO A 35 -17.66 -9.17 2.99
N ALA A 36 -17.39 -8.87 4.26
CA ALA A 36 -16.84 -7.57 4.65
C ALA A 36 -15.40 -7.36 4.13
N MET A 37 -14.59 -8.42 4.14
CA MET A 37 -13.23 -8.39 3.59
C MET A 37 -13.24 -8.29 2.07
N VAL A 38 -14.15 -9.00 1.39
CA VAL A 38 -14.32 -8.92 -0.06
C VAL A 38 -14.68 -7.50 -0.48
N LYS A 39 -15.70 -6.90 0.16
CA LYS A 39 -16.11 -5.51 -0.11
C LYS A 39 -14.99 -4.51 0.11
N MET A 40 -14.17 -4.72 1.14
CA MET A 40 -12.99 -3.88 1.39
C MET A 40 -11.97 -4.01 0.26
N HIS A 41 -11.61 -5.24 -0.15
CA HIS A 41 -10.68 -5.47 -1.26
C HIS A 41 -11.17 -4.87 -2.59
N GLU A 42 -12.47 -4.98 -2.88
CA GLU A 42 -13.07 -4.36 -4.07
C GLU A 42 -12.93 -2.83 -4.03
N ALA A 43 -13.16 -2.21 -2.87
CA ALA A 43 -13.06 -0.76 -2.71
C ALA A 43 -11.62 -0.22 -2.84
N VAL A 44 -10.60 -1.06 -2.61
CA VAL A 44 -9.18 -0.69 -2.74
C VAL A 44 -8.49 -1.36 -3.92
N ARG A 45 -9.25 -1.94 -4.85
CA ARG A 45 -8.70 -2.63 -6.02
C ARG A 45 -7.77 -1.71 -6.82
N GLY A 46 -6.58 -2.22 -7.15
CA GLY A 46 -5.52 -1.43 -7.81
C GLY A 46 -4.64 -0.61 -6.85
N ARG A 47 -4.95 -0.59 -5.54
CA ARG A 47 -4.03 -0.11 -4.50
C ARG A 47 -3.38 -1.30 -3.80
N GLY A 48 -2.06 -1.30 -3.71
CA GLY A 48 -1.31 -2.31 -2.96
C GLY A 48 -1.49 -2.14 -1.45
N CYS A 49 -1.27 -3.22 -0.69
CA CYS A 49 -1.39 -3.21 0.78
C CYS A 49 -0.51 -2.13 1.44
N PHE A 50 0.63 -1.82 0.83
CA PHE A 50 1.61 -0.85 1.31
C PHE A 50 1.51 0.51 0.64
N GLY A 51 0.43 0.76 -0.12
CA GLY A 51 0.21 2.03 -0.79
C GLY A 51 -0.10 3.19 0.17
N CYS A 52 -0.66 2.88 1.34
CA CYS A 52 -1.03 3.89 2.34
C CYS A 52 -0.11 3.88 3.58
N HIS A 53 0.40 2.71 3.99
CA HIS A 53 1.28 2.56 5.15
C HIS A 53 2.35 1.51 4.89
N LYS A 54 3.60 1.82 5.23
CA LYS A 54 4.73 0.91 5.02
C LYS A 54 4.76 -0.21 6.06
N VAL A 55 5.45 -1.31 5.70
CA VAL A 55 5.77 -2.39 6.63
C VAL A 55 6.50 -1.80 7.84
N GLY A 56 6.02 -2.11 9.05
CA GLY A 56 6.62 -1.65 10.30
C GLY A 56 5.99 -0.41 10.93
N GLU A 57 5.10 0.31 10.24
CA GLU A 57 4.38 1.48 10.80
C GLU A 57 3.36 1.12 11.90
N ARG A 58 3.15 -0.18 12.15
CA ARG A 58 2.32 -0.70 13.27
C ARG A 58 0.93 -0.09 13.36
N LEU A 59 0.32 0.32 12.24
CA LEU A 59 -1.03 0.90 12.19
C LEU A 59 -2.05 0.05 12.96
N MET A 60 -1.98 -1.28 12.81
CA MET A 60 -2.83 -2.24 13.53
C MET A 60 -2.06 -3.12 14.51
N GLY A 61 -0.92 -2.63 15.01
CA GLY A 61 -0.01 -3.34 15.90
C GLY A 61 -0.59 -3.66 17.29
N LYS A 62 0.10 -4.51 18.04
CA LYS A 62 -0.21 -4.79 19.45
C LYS A 62 -0.04 -3.50 20.27
N GLY A 63 -1.07 -3.10 21.02
CA GLY A 63 -1.08 -1.87 21.83
C GLY A 63 -1.73 -0.65 21.16
N GLN A 64 -2.09 -0.73 19.88
CA GLN A 64 -2.92 0.30 19.24
C GLN A 64 -4.40 0.06 19.59
N PRO A 65 -5.16 1.09 20.02
CA PRO A 65 -6.60 0.93 20.21
C PRO A 65 -7.29 0.68 18.87
N LYS A 66 -8.18 -0.31 18.85
CA LYS A 66 -8.88 -0.79 17.64
C LYS A 66 -10.39 -0.72 17.78
N ASP A 67 -10.88 -0.05 18.82
CA ASP A 67 -12.30 0.21 18.97
C ASP A 67 -12.79 1.16 17.86
N LYS A 68 -14.09 1.15 17.62
CA LYS A 68 -14.71 1.89 16.52
C LYS A 68 -14.42 3.39 16.63
N ALA A 69 -14.46 3.97 17.83
CA ALA A 69 -14.28 5.41 18.00
C ALA A 69 -12.85 5.82 17.62
N THR A 70 -11.85 5.11 18.13
CA THR A 70 -10.44 5.37 17.79
C THR A 70 -10.17 5.21 16.28
N LEU A 71 -10.76 4.20 15.64
CA LEU A 71 -10.59 3.98 14.19
C LEU A 71 -11.23 5.11 13.35
N MET A 72 -12.39 5.62 13.77
CA MET A 72 -13.04 6.75 13.09
C MET A 72 -12.27 8.06 13.28
N GLU A 73 -11.74 8.29 14.48
CA GLU A 73 -10.87 9.44 14.74
C GLU A 73 -9.62 9.41 13.86
N ARG A 74 -8.99 8.24 13.72
CA ARG A 74 -7.82 8.09 12.85
C ARG A 74 -8.15 8.37 11.38
N ARG A 75 -9.29 7.89 10.90
CA ARG A 75 -9.74 8.06 9.50
C ARG A 75 -9.79 9.53 9.07
N VAL A 76 -10.08 10.45 9.99
CA VAL A 76 -10.19 11.89 9.68
C VAL A 76 -8.91 12.67 9.97
N LYS A 77 -7.95 12.10 10.71
CA LYS A 77 -6.69 12.75 11.06
C LYS A 77 -5.51 12.29 10.19
N ASP A 78 -5.54 11.04 9.74
CA ASP A 78 -4.45 10.45 8.95
C ASP A 78 -4.52 10.92 7.50
N ALA A 79 -3.46 11.58 7.03
CA ALA A 79 -3.35 12.08 5.67
C ALA A 79 -3.57 10.99 4.61
N ALA A 80 -3.10 9.76 4.86
CA ALA A 80 -3.29 8.64 3.92
C ALA A 80 -4.77 8.24 3.81
N CYS A 81 -5.56 8.43 4.86
CA CYS A 81 -7.00 8.18 4.83
C CYS A 81 -7.77 9.28 4.09
N LEU A 82 -7.31 10.53 4.16
CA LEU A 82 -8.01 11.70 3.60
C LEU A 82 -8.08 11.70 2.07
N GLU A 83 -7.21 10.96 1.39
CA GLU A 83 -7.28 10.78 -0.07
C GLU A 83 -8.66 10.23 -0.52
N CYS A 84 -9.16 9.24 0.23
CA CYS A 84 -10.43 8.58 -0.05
C CYS A 84 -11.55 9.08 0.87
N HIS A 85 -11.21 9.41 2.12
CA HIS A 85 -12.13 9.85 3.17
C HIS A 85 -12.03 11.36 3.38
N LYS A 86 -12.22 12.13 2.31
CA LYS A 86 -12.33 13.59 2.41
C LYS A 86 -13.33 13.93 3.51
N ALA A 87 -12.92 14.81 4.42
CA ALA A 87 -13.81 15.35 5.43
C ALA A 87 -14.90 16.16 4.73
N LYS A 88 -16.02 15.52 4.37
CA LYS A 88 -17.26 16.27 4.29
C LYS A 88 -17.57 16.74 5.72
N PRO A 89 -17.95 18.00 5.93
CA PRO A 89 -18.42 18.43 7.24
C PRO A 89 -19.54 17.46 7.63
N GLN A 90 -19.43 16.86 8.82
CA GLN A 90 -20.43 15.94 9.33
C GLN A 90 -21.76 16.70 9.43
N ALA A 91 -22.63 16.51 8.44
CA ALA A 91 -24.04 16.82 8.61
C ALA A 91 -24.55 15.78 9.61
N GLY A 92 -24.89 16.25 10.81
CA GLY A 92 -25.24 15.42 11.95
C GLY A 92 -26.38 14.45 11.65
N GLN A 93 -26.33 13.32 12.33
CA GLN A 93 -27.44 12.43 12.70
C GLN A 93 -26.98 11.56 13.86
#